data_AF-A0A843YT52-F1
#
_entry.id   AF-A0A843YT52-F1
#
_cell.length_a   1.000
_cell.length_b   1.000
_cell.length_c   1.000
_cell.angle_alpha   90.00
_cell.angle_beta   90.00
_cell.angle_gamma   90.00
#
_symmetry.space_group_name_H-M   'P 1'
#
loop_
_entity.id
_entity.type
_entity.pdbx_description
1 polymer ?
#
loop_
_entity_poly.entity_id
_entity_poly.type
_entity_poly.pdbx_seq_one_letter_code
_entity_poly.pdbx_strand_id
1 'polypeptide(L)'
;MDLFVNALLSLVFGLIGGSLTTFIREKSKNFATRQDIGKITAEVEKVKTEYASQLKVLEHRHSVLLDELQGKQQLRMAALEKRLQVHQEAFTLWRKLISKINERQDVKDVLEECNRWWDSNCLYLSANARKAFAEALFSAAIHGDLIQDVNITKDWKPAMENAKVINKAGAELIAAVELPSLVEREYGVETTYMK
;
A
#
# COMPACT_ATOMS: atom_id res chain seq x y z
N MET A 1 69.41 -66.31 45.34
CA MET A 1 69.39 -65.02 44.61
C MET A 1 68.02 -64.75 43.97
N ASP A 2 67.17 -65.76 43.79
CA ASP A 2 65.91 -65.65 43.04
C ASP A 2 64.80 -64.82 43.73
N LEU A 3 64.77 -64.77 45.07
CA LEU A 3 63.76 -63.99 45.80
C LEU A 3 63.92 -62.47 45.62
N PHE A 4 65.17 -62.00 45.54
CA PHE A 4 65.50 -60.58 45.41
C PHE A 4 65.30 -60.07 43.98
N VAL A 5 65.60 -60.92 42.99
CA VAL A 5 65.37 -60.64 41.56
C VAL A 5 63.87 -60.55 41.26
N ASN A 6 63.06 -61.45 41.83
CA ASN A 6 61.59 -61.40 41.69
C ASN A 6 60.97 -60.17 42.38
N ALA A 7 61.48 -59.78 43.56
CA ALA A 7 61.02 -58.58 44.24
C ALA A 7 61.36 -57.31 43.43
N LEU A 8 62.57 -57.22 42.88
CA LEU A 8 63.00 -56.09 42.04
C LEU A 8 62.20 -56.02 40.73
N LEU A 9 61.96 -57.17 40.08
CA LEU A 9 61.10 -57.26 38.90
C LEU A 9 59.67 -56.81 39.19
N SER A 10 59.09 -57.21 40.32
CA SER A 10 57.74 -56.79 40.72
C SER A 10 57.63 -55.29 40.99
N LEU A 11 58.68 -54.68 41.57
CA LEU A 11 58.73 -53.24 41.83
C LEU A 11 58.89 -52.45 40.52
N VAL A 12 59.73 -52.92 39.60
CA VAL A 12 59.90 -52.33 38.27
C VAL A 12 58.61 -52.47 37.44
N PHE A 13 57.95 -53.62 37.46
CA PHE A 13 56.64 -53.80 36.81
C PHE A 13 55.55 -52.92 37.44
N GLY A 14 55.57 -52.73 38.76
CA GLY A 14 54.65 -51.81 39.44
C GLY A 14 54.87 -50.35 39.06
N LEU A 15 56.12 -49.90 38.96
CA LEU A 15 56.48 -48.54 38.57
C LEU A 15 56.19 -48.26 37.09
N ILE A 16 56.46 -49.21 36.20
CA ILE A 16 56.13 -49.12 34.76
C ILE A 16 54.60 -49.16 34.57
N GLY A 17 53.90 -50.05 35.28
CA GLY A 17 52.44 -50.16 35.22
C GLY A 17 51.73 -48.88 35.66
N GLY A 18 52.16 -48.29 36.78
CA GLY A 18 51.60 -47.05 37.31
C GLY A 18 51.77 -45.85 36.36
N SER A 19 52.97 -45.66 35.80
CA SER A 19 53.27 -44.55 34.88
C SER A 19 52.59 -44.70 33.51
N LEU A 20 52.44 -45.92 32.99
CA LEU A 20 51.65 -46.16 31.77
C LEU A 20 50.16 -45.83 31.99
N THR A 21 49.60 -46.19 33.15
CA THR A 21 48.19 -45.90 33.44
C THR A 21 47.90 -44.40 33.54
N THR A 22 48.80 -43.59 34.12
CA THR A 22 48.64 -42.12 34.13
C THR A 22 48.76 -41.52 32.74
N PHE A 23 49.72 -41.97 31.92
CA PHE A 23 49.88 -41.50 30.54
C PHE A 23 48.68 -41.85 29.66
N ILE A 24 48.17 -43.09 29.74
CA ILE A 24 46.96 -43.51 29.02
C ILE A 24 45.75 -42.69 29.47
N ARG A 25 45.65 -42.36 30.77
CA ARG A 25 44.55 -41.56 31.34
C ARG A 25 44.61 -40.08 30.92
N GLU A 26 45.79 -39.48 30.82
CA GLU A 26 45.95 -38.12 30.30
C GLU A 26 45.69 -38.06 28.78
N LYS A 27 46.20 -39.05 28.04
CA LYS A 27 45.96 -39.14 26.60
C LYS A 27 44.48 -39.37 26.28
N SER A 28 43.78 -40.19 27.06
CA SER A 28 42.33 -40.40 26.92
C SER A 28 41.52 -39.15 27.29
N LYS A 29 41.90 -38.43 28.36
CA LYS A 29 41.31 -37.12 28.70
C LYS A 29 41.47 -36.10 27.58
N ASN A 30 42.68 -35.95 27.04
CA ASN A 30 42.94 -35.03 25.93
C ASN A 30 42.15 -35.40 24.67
N PHE A 31 41.89 -36.69 24.44
CA PHE A 31 41.06 -37.15 23.34
C PHE A 31 39.57 -36.81 23.55
N ALA A 32 39.04 -37.03 24.75
CA ALA A 32 37.67 -36.65 25.11
C ALA A 32 37.45 -35.14 24.97
N THR A 33 38.37 -34.31 25.50
CA THR A 33 38.29 -32.84 25.35
C THR A 33 38.34 -32.39 23.90
N ARG A 34 39.21 -32.99 23.06
CA ARG A 34 39.25 -32.69 21.61
C ARG A 34 37.95 -33.07 20.91
N GLN A 35 37.36 -34.21 21.27
CA GLN A 35 36.09 -34.65 20.71
C GLN A 35 34.95 -33.71 21.09
N ASP A 36 34.92 -33.24 22.33
CA ASP A 36 33.90 -32.29 22.80
C ASP A 36 34.06 -30.92 22.12
N ILE A 37 35.30 -30.41 21.98
CA ILE A 37 35.57 -29.18 21.21
C ILE A 37 35.10 -29.35 19.76
N GLY A 38 35.41 -30.48 19.12
CA GLY A 38 34.97 -30.77 17.75
C GLY A 38 33.44 -30.79 17.59
N LYS A 39 32.72 -31.39 18.55
CA LYS A 39 31.25 -31.38 18.58
C LYS A 39 30.70 -29.97 18.73
N ILE A 40 31.26 -29.17 19.66
CA ILE A 40 30.83 -27.78 19.86
C ILE A 40 31.07 -26.95 18.59
N THR A 41 32.23 -27.10 17.95
CA THR A 41 32.51 -26.41 16.69
C THR A 41 31.52 -26.80 15.59
N ALA A 42 31.17 -28.08 15.47
CA ALA A 42 30.19 -28.54 14.50
C ALA A 42 28.79 -27.95 14.75
N GLU A 43 28.34 -27.89 16.01
CA GLU A 43 27.06 -27.26 16.35
C GLU A 43 27.08 -25.74 16.11
N VAL A 44 28.17 -25.05 16.42
CA VAL A 44 28.31 -23.61 16.12
C VAL A 44 28.25 -23.34 14.62
N GLU A 45 28.95 -24.13 13.80
CA GLU A 45 28.88 -23.99 12.34
C GLU A 45 27.48 -24.30 11.82
N LYS A 46 26.82 -25.34 12.32
CA LYS A 46 25.43 -25.65 11.99
C LYS A 46 24.50 -24.47 12.30
N VAL A 47 24.58 -23.92 13.51
CA VAL A 47 23.79 -22.76 13.94
C VAL A 47 24.08 -21.54 13.04
N LYS A 48 25.35 -21.28 12.70
CA LYS A 48 25.69 -20.20 11.76
C LYS A 48 25.07 -20.41 10.38
N THR A 49 25.14 -21.63 9.84
CA THR A 49 24.53 -21.94 8.54
C THR A 49 23.01 -21.79 8.57
N GLU A 50 22.38 -22.20 9.67
CA GLU A 50 20.94 -22.06 9.86
C GLU A 50 20.54 -20.58 9.92
N TYR A 51 21.22 -19.77 10.74
CA TYR A 51 20.98 -18.32 10.79
C TYR A 51 21.21 -17.64 9.45
N ALA A 52 22.27 -17.99 8.72
CA ALA A 52 22.52 -17.45 7.39
C ALA A 52 21.39 -17.79 6.40
N SER A 53 20.82 -19.01 6.50
CA SER A 53 19.68 -19.41 5.70
C SER A 53 18.40 -18.64 6.06
N GLN A 54 18.14 -18.47 7.37
CA GLN A 54 16.98 -17.72 7.87
C GLN A 54 17.06 -16.24 7.49
N LEU A 55 18.26 -15.64 7.57
CA LEU A 55 18.49 -14.25 7.17
C LEU A 55 18.15 -14.03 5.70
N LYS A 56 18.62 -14.91 4.80
CA LYS A 56 18.29 -14.84 3.37
C LYS A 56 16.79 -14.95 3.11
N VAL A 57 16.09 -15.85 3.82
CA VAL A 57 14.64 -15.99 3.70
C VAL A 57 13.94 -14.71 4.18
N LEU A 58 14.41 -14.12 5.27
CA LEU A 58 13.85 -12.89 5.81
C LEU A 58 14.09 -11.69 4.87
N GLU A 59 15.30 -11.53 4.35
CA GLU A 59 15.65 -10.51 3.35
C GLU A 59 14.78 -10.64 2.11
N HIS A 60 14.60 -11.86 1.61
CA HIS A 60 13.74 -12.12 0.46
C HIS A 60 12.27 -11.75 0.75
N ARG A 61 11.74 -12.16 1.91
CA ARG A 61 10.36 -11.79 2.33
C ARG A 61 10.19 -10.28 2.44
N HIS A 62 11.18 -9.60 3.01
CA HIS A 62 11.15 -8.14 3.14
C HIS A 62 11.17 -7.46 1.76
N SER A 63 11.99 -7.94 0.83
CA SER A 63 12.02 -7.44 -0.55
C SER A 63 10.66 -7.58 -1.23
N VAL A 64 10.04 -8.76 -1.17
CA VAL A 64 8.72 -9.01 -1.76
C VAL A 64 7.66 -8.08 -1.17
N LEU A 65 7.68 -7.87 0.16
CA LEU A 65 6.74 -6.98 0.83
C LEU A 65 6.91 -5.52 0.36
N LEU A 66 8.16 -5.05 0.23
CA LEU A 66 8.43 -3.71 -0.28
C LEU A 66 7.92 -3.53 -1.71
N ASP A 67 8.15 -4.51 -2.58
CA ASP A 67 7.69 -4.48 -3.96
C ASP A 67 6.15 -4.44 -4.04
N GLU A 68 5.46 -5.24 -3.21
CA GLU A 68 4.00 -5.19 -3.13
C GLU A 68 3.47 -3.84 -2.64
N LEU A 69 4.11 -3.26 -1.63
CA LEU A 69 3.71 -1.96 -1.08
C LEU A 69 3.93 -0.85 -2.11
N GLN A 70 5.07 -0.86 -2.80
CA GLN A 70 5.37 0.07 -3.87
C GLN A 70 4.38 -0.06 -5.03
N GLY A 71 4.09 -1.29 -5.47
CA GLY A 71 3.10 -1.55 -6.52
C GLY A 71 1.70 -1.06 -6.14
N LYS A 72 1.23 -1.35 -4.92
CA LYS A 72 -0.06 -0.85 -4.41
C LYS A 72 -0.09 0.68 -4.35
N GLN A 73 0.99 1.33 -3.94
CA GLN A 73 1.07 2.78 -3.88
C GLN A 73 1.06 3.40 -5.27
N GLN A 74 1.78 2.84 -6.24
CA GLN A 74 1.75 3.29 -7.64
C GLN A 74 0.34 3.21 -8.24
N LEU A 75 -0.36 2.08 -8.04
CA LEU A 75 -1.74 1.91 -8.52
C LEU A 75 -2.69 2.93 -7.88
N ARG A 76 -2.54 3.21 -6.57
CA ARG A 76 -3.32 4.25 -5.89
C ARG A 76 -3.04 5.64 -6.45
N MET A 77 -1.77 5.98 -6.69
CA MET A 77 -1.41 7.26 -7.28
C MET A 77 -1.97 7.42 -8.70
N ALA A 78 -1.85 6.39 -9.54
CA ALA A 78 -2.42 6.40 -10.89
C ALA A 78 -3.95 6.56 -10.88
N ALA A 79 -4.64 5.87 -9.97
CA ALA A 79 -6.08 5.99 -9.81
C ALA A 79 -6.50 7.40 -9.33
N LEU A 80 -5.73 8.00 -8.42
CA LEU A 80 -5.96 9.36 -7.93
C LEU A 80 -5.74 10.40 -9.03
N GLU A 81 -4.67 10.25 -9.81
CA GLU A 81 -4.36 11.14 -10.93
C GLU A 81 -5.46 11.09 -11.99
N LYS A 82 -5.88 9.88 -12.41
CA LYS A 82 -6.99 9.73 -13.36
C LYS A 82 -8.30 10.32 -12.82
N ARG A 83 -8.57 10.14 -11.52
CA ARG A 83 -9.74 10.74 -10.88
C ARG A 83 -9.68 12.27 -10.91
N LEU A 84 -8.54 12.88 -10.55
CA LEU A 84 -8.38 14.33 -10.59
C LEU A 84 -8.58 14.87 -12.02
N GLN A 85 -7.96 14.23 -13.01
CA GLN A 85 -8.10 14.58 -14.42
C GLN A 85 -9.58 14.56 -14.85
N VAL A 86 -10.31 13.48 -14.53
CA VAL A 86 -11.73 13.35 -14.88
C VAL A 86 -12.58 14.45 -14.25
N HIS A 87 -12.30 14.88 -13.01
CA HIS A 87 -13.04 16.00 -12.41
C HIS A 87 -12.75 17.33 -13.11
N GLN A 88 -11.52 17.57 -13.55
CA GLN A 88 -11.16 18.77 -14.31
C GLN A 88 -11.81 18.80 -15.70
N GLU A 89 -11.86 17.66 -16.39
CA GLU A 89 -12.56 17.51 -17.66
C GLU A 89 -14.07 17.78 -17.50
N ALA A 90 -14.70 17.19 -16.48
CA ALA A 90 -16.10 17.43 -16.15
C ALA A 90 -16.37 18.92 -15.87
N PHE A 91 -15.49 19.58 -15.12
CA PHE A 91 -15.61 21.01 -14.84
C PHE A 91 -15.51 21.86 -16.12
N THR A 92 -14.61 21.50 -17.02
CA THR A 92 -14.46 22.17 -18.32
C THR A 92 -15.72 22.02 -19.18
N LEU A 93 -16.28 20.80 -19.25
CA LEU A 93 -17.53 20.53 -19.95
C LEU A 93 -18.72 21.26 -19.32
N TRP A 94 -18.80 21.29 -17.99
CA TRP A 94 -19.81 22.05 -17.28
C TRP A 94 -19.74 23.56 -17.59
N ARG A 95 -18.53 24.14 -17.60
CA ARG A 95 -18.32 25.54 -17.99
C ARG A 95 -18.77 25.81 -19.43
N LYS A 96 -18.47 24.90 -20.35
CA LYS A 96 -18.89 24.96 -21.75
C LYS A 96 -20.42 24.86 -21.88
N LEU A 97 -21.06 24.00 -21.08
CA LEU A 97 -22.50 23.84 -21.04
C LEU A 97 -23.19 25.13 -20.59
N ILE A 98 -22.72 25.74 -19.49
CA ILE A 98 -23.29 27.00 -18.99
C ILE A 98 -23.12 28.15 -19.98
N SER A 99 -21.98 28.27 -20.65
CA SER A 99 -21.78 29.35 -21.61
C SER A 99 -22.72 29.28 -22.81
N LYS A 100 -23.27 28.09 -23.10
CA LYS A 100 -24.15 27.82 -24.25
C LYS A 100 -25.60 27.56 -23.87
N ILE A 101 -25.95 27.57 -22.59
CA ILE A 101 -27.27 27.12 -22.10
C ILE A 101 -28.46 27.90 -22.69
N ASN A 102 -28.26 29.17 -23.05
CA ASN A 102 -29.29 30.02 -23.66
C ASN A 102 -29.32 29.92 -25.20
N GLU A 103 -28.36 29.21 -25.82
CA GLU A 103 -28.20 29.06 -27.26
C GLU A 103 -28.68 27.66 -27.70
N ARG A 104 -29.90 27.55 -28.24
CA ARG A 104 -30.59 26.26 -28.44
C ARG A 104 -29.86 25.26 -29.37
N GLN A 105 -29.15 25.74 -30.39
CA GLN A 105 -28.44 24.86 -31.32
C GLN A 105 -27.11 24.40 -30.70
N ASP A 106 -26.31 25.36 -30.22
CA ASP A 106 -25.00 25.11 -29.64
C ASP A 106 -25.07 24.26 -28.35
N VAL A 107 -26.14 24.38 -27.55
CA VAL A 107 -26.29 23.56 -26.33
C VAL A 107 -26.47 22.08 -26.64
N LYS A 108 -27.08 21.71 -27.78
CA LYS A 108 -27.26 20.30 -28.15
C LYS A 108 -25.93 19.63 -28.45
N ASP A 109 -25.08 20.29 -29.22
CA ASP A 109 -23.75 19.78 -29.57
C ASP A 109 -22.90 19.57 -28.31
N VAL A 110 -22.98 20.52 -27.36
CA VAL A 110 -22.31 20.42 -26.06
C VAL A 110 -22.91 19.29 -25.21
N LEU A 111 -24.23 19.11 -25.20
CA LEU A 111 -24.88 18.01 -24.47
C LEU A 111 -24.47 16.64 -25.02
N GLU A 112 -24.37 16.49 -26.34
CA GLU A 112 -23.87 15.26 -26.95
C GLU A 112 -22.42 14.96 -26.58
N GLU A 113 -21.57 15.99 -26.56
CA GLU A 113 -20.18 15.87 -26.10
C GLU A 113 -20.12 15.45 -24.63
N CYS A 114 -20.91 16.08 -23.77
CA CYS A 114 -21.03 15.71 -22.36
C CYS A 114 -21.51 14.26 -22.17
N ASN A 115 -22.49 13.81 -22.95
CA ASN A 115 -23.01 12.44 -22.88
C ASN A 115 -21.96 11.42 -23.31
N ARG A 116 -21.25 11.65 -24.44
CA ARG A 116 -20.14 10.78 -24.87
C ARG A 116 -19.04 10.70 -23.81
N TRP A 117 -18.72 11.84 -23.21
CA TRP A 117 -17.74 11.89 -22.13
C TRP A 117 -18.21 11.14 -20.89
N TRP A 118 -19.49 11.29 -20.52
CA TRP A 118 -20.12 10.65 -19.36
C TRP A 118 -20.02 9.12 -19.44
N ASP A 119 -20.36 8.54 -20.58
CA ASP A 119 -20.33 7.09 -20.80
C ASP A 119 -18.94 6.49 -20.56
N SER A 120 -17.89 7.27 -20.78
CA SER A 120 -16.51 6.82 -20.63
C SER A 120 -15.89 7.14 -19.26
N ASN A 121 -16.38 8.16 -18.55
CA ASN A 121 -15.65 8.72 -17.40
C ASN A 121 -16.46 8.82 -16.11
N CYS A 122 -17.78 8.66 -16.13
CA CYS A 122 -18.63 8.94 -14.96
C CYS A 122 -18.25 8.12 -13.71
N LEU A 123 -17.67 6.93 -13.87
CA LEU A 123 -17.27 6.07 -12.75
C LEU A 123 -16.10 6.63 -11.93
N TYR A 124 -15.29 7.53 -12.49
CA TYR A 124 -14.18 8.17 -11.79
C TYR A 124 -14.60 9.41 -11.01
N LEU A 125 -15.83 9.92 -11.22
CA LEU A 125 -16.35 11.04 -10.43
C LEU A 125 -16.72 10.60 -9.01
N SER A 126 -16.58 11.53 -8.05
CA SER A 126 -17.13 11.33 -6.71
C SER A 126 -18.65 11.19 -6.78
N ALA A 127 -19.27 10.52 -5.80
CA ALA A 127 -20.72 10.27 -5.83
C ALA A 127 -21.54 11.57 -5.96
N ASN A 128 -21.15 12.63 -5.23
CA ASN A 128 -21.82 13.92 -5.26
C ASN A 128 -21.60 14.65 -6.59
N ALA A 129 -20.36 14.72 -7.06
CA ALA A 129 -20.02 15.34 -8.34
C ALA A 129 -20.73 14.65 -9.51
N ARG A 130 -20.75 13.31 -9.50
CA ARG A 130 -21.43 12.49 -10.50
C ARG A 130 -22.93 12.80 -10.54
N LYS A 131 -23.58 12.78 -9.37
CA LYS A 131 -25.01 13.08 -9.26
C LYS A 131 -25.31 14.50 -9.76
N ALA A 132 -24.57 15.49 -9.29
CA ALA A 132 -24.81 16.89 -9.65
C ALA A 132 -24.55 17.15 -11.15
N PHE A 133 -23.52 16.53 -11.72
CA PHE A 133 -23.26 16.64 -13.17
C PHE A 133 -24.37 15.99 -14.00
N ALA A 134 -24.85 14.80 -13.63
CA ALA A 134 -26.00 14.18 -14.30
C ALA A 134 -27.25 15.06 -14.23
N GLU A 135 -27.58 15.57 -13.04
CA GLU A 135 -28.70 16.49 -12.84
C GLU A 135 -28.56 17.73 -13.72
N ALA A 136 -27.37 18.31 -13.82
CA ALA A 136 -27.10 19.45 -14.70
C ALA A 136 -27.29 19.12 -16.18
N LEU A 137 -26.89 17.93 -16.65
CA LEU A 137 -27.12 17.51 -18.04
C LEU A 137 -28.62 17.38 -18.35
N PHE A 138 -29.38 16.71 -17.47
CA PHE A 138 -30.83 16.59 -17.64
C PHE A 138 -31.52 17.96 -17.61
N SER A 139 -31.16 18.81 -16.64
CA SER A 139 -31.69 20.17 -16.54
C SER A 139 -31.34 21.02 -17.75
N ALA A 140 -30.13 20.91 -18.29
CA ALA A 140 -29.73 21.67 -19.47
C ALA A 140 -30.50 21.23 -20.73
N ALA A 141 -30.80 19.93 -20.86
CA ALA A 141 -31.58 19.40 -21.98
C ALA A 141 -32.99 20.00 -22.05
N ILE A 142 -33.64 20.21 -20.91
CA ILE A 142 -35.00 20.79 -20.84
C ILE A 142 -35.00 22.33 -20.74
N HIS A 143 -33.85 22.96 -20.52
CA HIS A 143 -33.80 24.41 -20.24
C HIS A 143 -34.33 25.25 -21.41
N GLY A 144 -34.00 24.86 -22.65
CA GLY A 144 -34.47 25.56 -23.84
C GLY A 144 -36.00 25.59 -23.95
N ASP A 145 -36.67 24.51 -23.55
CA ASP A 145 -38.14 24.42 -23.58
C ASP A 145 -38.75 25.25 -22.44
N LEU A 146 -38.12 25.26 -21.24
CA LEU A 146 -38.52 26.15 -20.16
C LEU A 146 -38.41 27.63 -20.55
N ILE A 147 -37.37 28.03 -21.29
CA ILE A 147 -37.23 29.41 -21.79
C ILE A 147 -38.34 29.74 -22.81
N GLN A 148 -38.79 28.77 -23.62
CA GLN A 148 -39.93 28.97 -24.52
C GLN A 148 -41.24 29.16 -23.74
N ASP A 149 -41.48 28.35 -22.71
CA ASP A 149 -42.65 28.46 -21.85
C ASP A 149 -42.68 29.80 -21.11
N VAL A 150 -41.53 30.30 -20.65
CA VAL A 150 -41.39 31.63 -20.04
C VAL A 150 -41.81 32.73 -21.02
N ASN A 151 -41.44 32.61 -22.29
CA ASN A 151 -41.81 33.62 -23.29
C ASN A 151 -43.33 33.73 -23.48
N ILE A 152 -44.06 32.62 -23.26
CA ILE A 152 -45.52 32.53 -23.34
C ILE A 152 -46.18 32.97 -22.02
N THR A 153 -45.78 32.36 -20.90
CA THR A 153 -46.44 32.50 -19.59
C THR A 153 -45.98 33.72 -18.80
N LYS A 154 -44.81 34.28 -19.12
CA LYS A 154 -44.08 35.30 -18.35
C LYS A 154 -43.66 34.87 -16.93
N ASP A 155 -43.79 33.60 -16.57
CA ASP A 155 -43.29 33.07 -15.30
C ASP A 155 -41.86 32.56 -15.44
N TRP A 156 -40.90 33.30 -14.89
CA TRP A 156 -39.48 32.97 -14.90
C TRP A 156 -39.07 31.92 -13.86
N LYS A 157 -39.95 31.58 -12.91
CA LYS A 157 -39.61 30.73 -11.76
C LYS A 157 -39.10 29.34 -12.19
N PRO A 158 -39.73 28.61 -13.12
CA PRO A 158 -39.26 27.28 -13.51
C PRO A 158 -37.87 27.32 -14.17
N ALA A 159 -37.63 28.27 -15.07
CA ALA A 159 -36.35 28.43 -15.74
C ALA A 159 -35.23 28.82 -14.75
N MET A 160 -35.53 29.68 -13.77
CA MET A 160 -34.58 30.09 -12.75
C MET A 160 -34.21 28.93 -11.80
N GLU A 161 -35.18 28.14 -11.34
CA GLU A 161 -34.91 26.97 -10.50
C GLU A 161 -34.09 25.92 -11.26
N ASN A 162 -34.40 25.69 -12.54
CA ASN A 162 -33.60 24.79 -13.37
C ASN A 162 -32.16 25.29 -13.57
N ALA A 163 -31.96 26.60 -13.78
CA ALA A 163 -30.62 27.19 -13.88
C ALA A 163 -29.83 27.03 -12.58
N LYS A 164 -30.47 27.07 -11.40
CA LYS A 164 -29.78 26.80 -10.12
C LYS A 164 -29.25 25.38 -10.04
N VAL A 165 -30.02 24.39 -10.50
CA VAL A 165 -29.58 22.98 -10.56
C VAL A 165 -28.33 22.84 -11.42
N ILE A 166 -28.31 23.49 -12.58
CA ILE A 166 -27.18 23.43 -13.50
C ILE A 166 -25.94 24.10 -12.88
N ASN A 167 -26.11 25.25 -12.23
CA ASN A 167 -25.00 25.95 -11.56
C ASN A 167 -24.44 25.17 -10.37
N LYS A 168 -25.28 24.41 -9.64
CA LYS A 168 -24.86 23.62 -8.48
C LYS A 168 -23.75 22.61 -8.82
N ALA A 169 -23.77 22.04 -10.03
CA ALA A 169 -22.78 21.05 -10.43
C ALA A 169 -21.33 21.57 -10.36
N GLY A 170 -21.09 22.85 -10.64
CA GLY A 170 -19.75 23.44 -10.54
C GLY A 170 -19.18 23.41 -9.12
N ALA A 171 -20.01 23.72 -8.12
CA ALA A 171 -19.59 23.69 -6.72
C ALA A 171 -19.24 22.27 -6.26
N GLU A 172 -20.06 21.29 -6.63
CA GLU A 172 -19.83 19.87 -6.28
C GLU A 172 -18.59 19.29 -6.98
N LEU A 173 -18.32 19.73 -8.22
CA LEU A 173 -17.11 19.34 -8.96
C LEU A 173 -15.83 19.90 -8.32
N ILE A 174 -15.86 21.15 -7.84
CA ILE A 174 -14.74 21.78 -7.14
C ILE A 174 -14.54 21.10 -5.77
N ALA A 175 -15.60 20.96 -4.98
CA ALA A 175 -15.52 20.33 -3.65
C ALA A 175 -14.96 18.89 -3.72
N ALA A 176 -15.22 18.17 -4.81
CA ALA A 176 -14.73 16.81 -5.00
C ALA A 176 -13.22 16.68 -5.23
N VAL A 177 -12.53 17.78 -5.57
CA VAL A 177 -11.07 17.84 -5.76
C VAL A 177 -10.35 18.64 -4.67
N GLU A 178 -11.09 19.23 -3.74
CA GLU A 178 -10.49 19.90 -2.58
C GLU A 178 -9.70 18.90 -1.74
N LEU A 179 -8.41 19.20 -1.56
CA LEU A 179 -7.55 18.41 -0.68
C LEU A 179 -7.83 18.82 0.77
N PRO A 180 -7.80 17.86 1.72
CA PRO A 180 -7.84 18.19 3.14
C PRO A 180 -6.75 19.21 3.46
N SER A 181 -7.12 20.21 4.25
CA SER A 181 -6.19 21.24 4.68
C SER A 181 -5.02 20.58 5.44
N LEU A 182 -3.81 21.15 5.35
CA LEU A 182 -2.62 20.59 6.02
C LEU A 182 -2.84 20.43 7.54
N VAL A 183 -3.67 21.29 8.13
CA VAL A 183 -4.03 21.29 9.56
C VAL A 183 -4.82 20.04 9.94
N GLU A 184 -5.74 19.55 9.11
CA GLU A 184 -6.56 18.37 9.42
C GLU A 184 -5.76 17.06 9.46
N ARG A 185 -4.64 17.01 8.73
CA ARG A 185 -3.73 15.84 8.74
C ARG A 185 -2.89 15.75 9.99
N GLU A 186 -2.57 16.87 10.64
CA GLU A 186 -1.74 16.90 11.85
C GLU A 186 -2.53 16.44 13.09
N TYR A 187 -3.83 16.72 13.17
CA TYR A 187 -4.67 16.32 14.32
C TYR A 187 -5.41 14.98 14.16
N GLY A 188 -5.40 14.38 12.96
CA GLY A 188 -6.12 13.13 12.67
C GLY A 188 -5.43 11.83 13.10
N VAL A 189 -4.15 11.88 13.52
CA VAL A 189 -3.35 10.68 13.83
C VAL A 189 -3.37 10.31 15.33
N GLU A 190 -3.78 11.21 16.22
CA GLU A 190 -3.68 10.98 17.68
C GLU A 190 -4.82 10.17 18.32
N THR A 191 -5.92 9.88 17.62
CA THR A 191 -7.10 9.25 18.28
C THR A 191 -7.20 7.73 18.16
N THR A 192 -6.25 7.05 17.50
CA THR A 192 -6.33 5.58 17.28
C THR A 192 -5.53 4.73 18.28
N TYR A 193 -4.77 5.34 19.21
CA TYR A 193 -3.96 4.60 20.21
C TYR A 193 -4.40 4.77 21.68
N MET A 194 -5.64 5.19 21.95
CA MET A 194 -6.17 5.24 23.32
C MET A 194 -7.53 4.55 23.48
N LYS A 195 -7.62 3.28 23.09
CA LYS A 195 -8.62 2.36 23.64
C LYS A 195 -8.01 0.99 23.92
#